data_AF-A0A9D8NYE9-F1
#
_entry.id   AF-A0A9D8NYE9-F1
#
_cell.length_a   1.000
_cell.length_b   1.000
_cell.length_c   1.000
_cell.angle_alpha   90.00
_cell.angle_beta   90.00
_cell.angle_gamma   90.00
#
_symmetry.space_group_name_H-M   'P 1'
#
loop_
_entity.id
_entity.type
_entity.pdbx_description
1 polymer ?
#
loop_
_entity_poly.entity_id
_entity_poly.type
_entity_poly.pdbx_seq_one_letter_code
_entity_poly.pdbx_strand_id
1 'polypeptide(L)'
;MSRRLTKTNTRATISKRPRTTTSPSWGLERSLPEAIPSASECARMKRKTLLRLSTRQGRSSISFRLAPSISLLLVGILVSTTVFAQQSLLTISSGNRDPIRVSSLDTLNINYISASEFAQGMGFPAAINLEVRKFEFRLPTHRVKITAGNPFLVITNVSSNTSSVFQLPRPSLHLGGSYYVPTEQFFRLLTFLWPGNITYERTARTVSLATSPSLSDYDITGLDIESRANGYMMTIKAARPLGVFDKWLKNDGWLFVTIANAKADTATLVKQVRPSGAIQRFLVFQSPTSVQLTFKLTPDVVNADIVNEPGSNNLVVTLYTRTKAMAAELEKTRQESIRESLESQRDRWKLDVIVLDAGHGGKDPGTIGIGGTKEKDVTLAVTLKLGKLIEKHLPDVNVVYTRTTDTFIELYKRTQIANDAGGKLFVSIHCNSTPKKPTPTSGFEIYLLRPGKTESAIAVAERENSVIKEEEGYQDRYQELTEENFILVTLQQMSFMRYSERFAELASETMASKLRIKNSGVKQAGFHVLVGASMPNALVELGYLSNRNEEKVLRSSTGQTRIAEAMFEGIKEYKKKYELGLQEFEMTGKSN
;
A
#
# COMPACT_ATOMS: atom_id res chain seq x y z
N MET A 1 36.55 -40.81 35.82
CA MET A 1 37.39 -40.32 36.92
C MET A 1 38.86 -40.39 36.50
N SER A 2 39.60 -39.28 36.71
CA SER A 2 41.07 -39.03 36.62
C SER A 2 41.88 -39.54 35.41
N ARG A 3 42.47 -38.74 34.51
CA ARG A 3 43.48 -37.62 34.57
C ARG A 3 44.84 -37.96 35.22
N ARG A 4 45.91 -37.97 34.40
CA ARG A 4 47.16 -37.14 34.43
C ARG A 4 48.21 -37.76 33.48
N LEU A 5 48.65 -37.09 32.40
CA LEU A 5 49.64 -35.99 32.26
C LEU A 5 51.11 -36.45 32.26
N THR A 6 51.79 -36.27 31.12
CA THR A 6 53.15 -35.69 31.04
C THR A 6 53.29 -34.82 29.78
N LYS A 7 53.83 -33.62 29.98
CA LYS A 7 54.16 -32.59 28.99
C LYS A 7 55.68 -32.56 28.81
N THR A 8 56.18 -32.24 27.62
CA THR A 8 57.50 -31.65 27.41
C THR A 8 57.42 -30.45 26.46
N ASN A 9 58.31 -29.49 26.73
CA ASN A 9 58.38 -28.10 26.28
C ASN A 9 58.78 -27.89 24.82
N THR A 10 58.36 -26.76 24.24
CA THR A 10 59.32 -25.82 23.62
C THR A 10 58.76 -24.38 23.57
N ARG A 11 59.59 -23.44 24.01
CA ARG A 11 59.38 -21.97 24.02
C ARG A 11 59.79 -21.36 22.68
N ALA A 12 59.09 -20.33 22.25
CA ALA A 12 59.69 -19.20 21.52
C ALA A 12 58.92 -17.91 21.86
N THR A 13 59.65 -16.81 21.92
CA THR A 13 59.33 -15.55 22.60
C THR A 13 59.59 -14.38 21.64
N ILE A 14 58.80 -13.30 21.78
CA ILE A 14 59.12 -11.88 21.42
C ILE A 14 58.97 -11.56 19.90
N SER A 15 58.35 -10.48 19.40
CA SER A 15 58.38 -9.08 19.83
C SER A 15 57.16 -8.23 19.40
N LYS A 16 57.02 -7.07 20.06
CA LYS A 16 56.06 -5.98 19.82
C LYS A 16 56.65 -4.91 18.86
N ARG A 17 55.74 -4.16 18.21
CA ARG A 17 55.89 -2.98 17.32
C ARG A 17 56.83 -1.86 17.82
N PRO A 18 57.23 -0.88 16.98
CA PRO A 18 56.42 0.35 16.79
C PRO A 18 56.45 1.06 15.40
N ARG A 19 55.37 1.85 15.13
CA ARG A 19 55.17 3.18 14.46
C ARG A 19 56.19 3.70 13.40
N THR A 20 55.91 4.53 12.37
CA THR A 20 54.79 5.37 11.86
C THR A 20 55.22 6.02 10.52
N THR A 21 54.24 6.47 9.72
CA THR A 21 54.24 7.60 8.73
C THR A 21 55.13 7.55 7.47
N THR A 22 54.51 7.51 6.29
CA THR A 22 54.42 8.64 5.33
C THR A 22 53.63 8.23 4.07
N SER A 23 52.74 9.11 3.62
CA SER A 23 51.99 9.09 2.35
C SER A 23 52.86 9.52 1.17
N PRO A 24 52.46 9.24 -0.09
CA PRO A 24 51.82 10.31 -0.85
C PRO A 24 50.61 9.88 -1.69
N SER A 25 49.70 10.84 -1.81
CA SER A 25 48.51 10.92 -2.66
C SER A 25 48.85 11.06 -4.15
N TRP A 26 48.05 10.44 -5.01
CA TRP A 26 47.80 10.91 -6.38
C TRP A 26 46.29 10.96 -6.62
N GLY A 27 45.79 12.18 -6.81
CA GLY A 27 44.47 12.45 -7.35
C GLY A 27 44.54 12.65 -8.87
N LEU A 28 43.40 12.48 -9.53
CA LEU A 28 43.11 13.15 -10.79
C LEU A 28 41.61 13.45 -10.81
N GLU A 29 41.36 14.72 -10.53
CA GLU A 29 40.10 15.43 -10.51
C GLU A 29 39.82 15.94 -11.92
N ARG A 30 38.59 15.78 -12.43
CA ARG A 30 38.11 16.48 -13.62
C ARG A 30 37.06 17.51 -13.21
N SER A 31 37.28 18.71 -13.70
CA SER A 31 36.62 19.98 -13.42
C SER A 31 35.19 20.10 -13.98
N LEU A 32 34.36 20.80 -13.20
CA LEU A 32 33.11 21.49 -13.60
C LEU A 32 33.42 22.75 -14.46
N PRO A 33 32.42 23.42 -15.05
CA PRO A 33 31.66 24.48 -14.35
C PRO A 33 30.13 24.36 -14.58
N GLU A 34 29.28 24.42 -13.54
CA GLU A 34 28.71 25.63 -12.91
C GLU A 34 27.94 26.58 -13.85
N ALA A 35 26.62 26.67 -13.67
CA ALA A 35 25.94 27.90 -13.25
C ALA A 35 24.41 27.70 -13.10
N ILE A 36 23.94 27.75 -11.85
CA ILE A 36 22.58 28.18 -11.47
C ILE A 36 22.79 29.31 -10.45
N PRO A 37 21.95 30.36 -10.45
CA PRO A 37 21.50 30.85 -9.15
C PRO A 37 19.98 30.96 -9.01
N SER A 38 19.54 30.31 -7.92
CA SER A 38 18.43 30.50 -6.99
C SER A 38 17.37 31.61 -7.18
N ALA A 39 16.16 31.23 -6.78
CA ALA A 39 15.10 32.11 -6.31
C ALA A 39 15.34 32.57 -4.86
N SER A 40 15.34 33.88 -4.63
CA SER A 40 14.72 34.54 -3.46
C SER A 40 14.87 36.04 -3.60
N GLU A 41 13.76 36.79 -3.66
CA GLU A 41 13.46 37.84 -2.67
C GLU A 41 12.20 38.65 -3.04
N CYS A 42 11.60 39.12 -1.97
CA CYS A 42 10.25 39.64 -1.86
C CYS A 42 10.21 41.15 -2.19
N ALA A 43 9.08 41.57 -2.76
CA ALA A 43 8.52 42.93 -2.73
C ALA A 43 9.32 44.08 -3.37
N ARG A 44 8.65 44.83 -4.28
CA ARG A 44 7.97 46.10 -3.93
C ARG A 44 7.84 47.02 -5.16
N MET A 45 6.70 47.71 -5.21
CA MET A 45 6.38 48.95 -5.95
C MET A 45 6.15 48.83 -7.46
N LYS A 46 4.88 48.91 -7.90
CA LYS A 46 4.04 50.12 -8.09
C LYS A 46 4.34 50.85 -9.40
N ARG A 47 3.26 50.91 -10.21
CA ARG A 47 2.91 51.97 -11.18
C ARG A 47 3.82 51.97 -12.42
N LYS A 48 3.40 52.25 -13.64
CA LYS A 48 2.22 52.87 -14.26
C LYS A 48 2.58 52.81 -15.76
N THR A 49 1.72 52.44 -16.71
CA THR A 49 0.92 53.38 -17.51
C THR A 49 0.78 52.78 -18.92
N LEU A 50 -0.48 52.71 -19.37
CA LEU A 50 -1.02 52.91 -20.72
C LEU A 50 -0.11 52.69 -21.95
N LEU A 51 -0.65 52.00 -22.97
CA LEU A 51 -1.28 52.67 -24.12
C LEU A 51 -1.97 51.69 -25.10
N ARG A 52 -3.12 52.15 -25.62
CA ARG A 52 -3.67 52.06 -27.00
C ARG A 52 -5.18 51.78 -26.95
N LEU A 53 -6.02 52.81 -27.14
CA LEU A 53 -6.58 53.31 -28.43
C LEU A 53 -7.68 52.35 -28.95
N SER A 54 -8.88 52.76 -29.38
CA SER A 54 -9.36 54.06 -29.86
C SER A 54 -10.91 54.14 -29.90
N THR A 55 -11.41 55.38 -29.79
CA THR A 55 -12.57 55.99 -30.52
C THR A 55 -13.97 55.36 -30.48
N ARG A 56 -14.96 56.13 -30.01
CA ARG A 56 -15.83 56.96 -30.88
C ARG A 56 -16.77 57.89 -30.07
N GLN A 57 -16.87 59.12 -30.57
CA GLN A 57 -17.91 60.17 -30.54
C GLN A 57 -19.18 59.94 -29.67
N GLY A 58 -19.78 60.94 -29.01
CA GLY A 58 -19.83 62.35 -29.39
C GLY A 58 -20.29 63.33 -28.30
N ARG A 59 -20.05 64.60 -28.63
CA ARG A 59 -20.34 65.85 -27.91
C ARG A 59 -21.84 66.15 -27.84
N SER A 60 -22.30 66.84 -26.80
CA SER A 60 -22.49 68.31 -26.84
C SER A 60 -23.12 68.85 -25.57
N SER A 61 -22.46 69.87 -25.05
CA SER A 61 -22.90 70.83 -24.04
C SER A 61 -23.56 72.03 -24.74
N ILE A 62 -24.65 72.58 -24.19
CA ILE A 62 -25.02 73.98 -24.44
C ILE A 62 -25.44 74.63 -23.11
N SER A 63 -24.87 75.81 -22.91
CA SER A 63 -24.88 76.67 -21.74
C SER A 63 -25.67 77.96 -22.02
N PHE A 64 -26.28 78.50 -20.95
CA PHE A 64 -26.58 79.91 -20.66
C PHE A 64 -27.53 80.73 -21.55
N ARG A 65 -28.55 81.33 -20.90
CA ARG A 65 -28.63 82.80 -20.72
C ARG A 65 -29.68 83.21 -19.67
N LEU A 66 -29.25 84.09 -18.77
CA LEU A 66 -30.05 84.90 -17.86
C LEU A 66 -30.54 86.18 -18.57
N ALA A 67 -31.74 86.65 -18.24
CA ALA A 67 -32.01 88.06 -17.92
C ALA A 67 -33.38 88.19 -17.18
N PRO A 68 -33.57 89.21 -16.32
CA PRO A 68 -34.53 89.19 -15.22
C PRO A 68 -35.70 90.18 -15.38
N SER A 69 -36.59 90.15 -14.38
CA SER A 69 -37.54 91.20 -13.94
C SER A 69 -39.00 91.00 -14.37
N ILE A 70 -39.88 90.63 -13.43
CA ILE A 70 -40.78 91.56 -12.72
C ILE A 70 -41.50 90.80 -11.59
N SER A 71 -41.44 91.41 -10.42
CA SER A 71 -42.00 91.01 -9.13
C SER A 71 -43.53 90.87 -9.12
N LEU A 72 -44.06 89.81 -8.49
CA LEU A 72 -44.95 89.87 -7.31
C LEU A 72 -45.45 88.46 -6.91
N LEU A 73 -45.66 88.30 -5.61
CA LEU A 73 -46.24 87.15 -4.88
C LEU A 73 -45.32 85.97 -4.53
N LEU A 74 -44.70 86.12 -3.35
CA LEU A 74 -43.97 85.12 -2.61
C LEU A 74 -44.74 84.86 -1.31
N VAL A 75 -45.57 83.82 -1.26
CA VAL A 75 -46.04 83.14 -0.04
C VAL A 75 -46.24 81.66 -0.38
N GLY A 76 -45.70 80.79 0.46
CA GLY A 76 -45.26 79.45 0.09
C GLY A 76 -46.34 78.39 -0.06
N ILE A 77 -46.10 77.50 -1.03
CA ILE A 77 -46.44 76.08 -0.93
C ILE A 77 -45.14 75.32 -1.24
N LEU A 78 -44.29 75.23 -0.21
CA LEU A 78 -43.28 74.18 -0.15
C LEU A 78 -44.08 72.89 0.04
N VAL A 79 -44.20 72.10 -1.02
CA VAL A 79 -44.76 70.76 -0.98
C VAL A 79 -43.93 69.97 0.02
N SER A 80 -44.38 69.92 1.27
CA SER A 80 -43.92 68.93 2.23
C SER A 80 -44.39 67.59 1.69
N THR A 81 -43.53 66.86 0.99
CA THR A 81 -43.71 65.42 0.87
C THR A 81 -43.52 64.84 2.27
N THR A 82 -44.56 64.90 3.08
CA THR A 82 -44.68 64.02 4.24
C THR A 82 -44.76 62.62 3.66
N VAL A 83 -43.61 61.93 3.61
CA VAL A 83 -43.58 60.49 3.47
C VAL A 83 -44.35 59.97 4.69
N PHE A 84 -45.61 59.61 4.50
CA PHE A 84 -46.39 58.92 5.51
C PHE A 84 -45.70 57.58 5.75
N ALA A 85 -44.84 57.53 6.77
CA ALA A 85 -44.34 56.26 7.29
C ALA A 85 -45.55 55.54 7.89
N GLN A 86 -45.97 54.44 7.28
CA GLN A 86 -47.06 53.65 7.83
C GLN A 86 -46.56 53.00 9.12
N GLN A 87 -47.03 53.51 10.26
CA GLN A 87 -46.74 52.91 11.57
C GLN A 87 -47.49 51.58 11.68
N SER A 88 -46.76 50.53 12.04
CA SER A 88 -47.27 49.17 12.23
C SER A 88 -46.67 48.56 13.49
N LEU A 89 -47.29 47.53 14.05
CA LEU A 89 -46.74 46.80 15.20
C LEU A 89 -46.08 45.50 14.74
N LEU A 90 -44.89 45.24 15.29
CA LEU A 90 -44.20 43.96 15.21
C LEU A 90 -44.41 43.21 16.53
N THR A 91 -44.88 41.97 16.46
CA THR A 91 -45.11 41.13 17.65
C THR A 91 -43.86 40.29 17.91
N ILE A 92 -43.33 40.34 19.13
CA ILE A 92 -42.14 39.61 19.53
C ILE A 92 -42.51 38.67 20.67
N SER A 93 -42.40 37.36 20.41
CA SER A 93 -42.65 36.29 21.36
C SER A 93 -41.32 35.79 21.93
N SER A 94 -41.19 35.66 23.24
CA SER A 94 -39.95 35.20 23.89
C SER A 94 -40.23 34.12 24.93
N GLY A 95 -40.14 32.84 24.54
CA GLY A 95 -40.42 31.70 25.41
C GLY A 95 -41.80 31.78 26.07
N ASN A 96 -41.86 31.60 27.40
CA ASN A 96 -43.11 31.66 28.20
C ASN A 96 -43.51 33.09 28.65
N ARG A 97 -42.92 34.15 28.07
CA ARG A 97 -43.35 35.54 28.36
C ARG A 97 -44.44 35.96 27.39
N ASP A 98 -45.35 36.83 27.87
CA ASP A 98 -46.36 37.45 27.03
C ASP A 98 -45.69 38.18 25.83
N PRO A 99 -46.23 38.05 24.61
CA PRO A 99 -45.66 38.72 23.45
C PRO A 99 -45.64 40.24 23.62
N ILE A 100 -44.49 40.86 23.34
CA ILE A 100 -44.36 42.31 23.34
C ILE A 100 -44.68 42.85 21.95
N ARG A 101 -45.32 44.01 21.87
CA ARG A 101 -45.59 44.70 20.61
C ARG A 101 -44.68 45.92 20.51
N VAL A 102 -43.89 45.98 19.44
CA VAL A 102 -42.90 47.03 19.21
C VAL A 102 -43.25 47.78 17.94
N SER A 103 -43.16 49.12 17.97
CA SER A 103 -43.44 49.96 16.81
C SER A 103 -42.47 49.69 15.67
N SER A 104 -43.00 49.67 14.46
CA SER A 104 -42.26 49.54 13.21
C SER A 104 -42.73 50.57 12.18
N LEU A 105 -41.82 50.96 11.30
CA LEU A 105 -42.04 51.96 10.25
C LEU A 105 -41.65 51.40 8.91
N ASP A 106 -42.53 51.51 7.92
CA ASP A 106 -42.19 51.23 6.53
C ASP A 106 -41.85 52.54 5.81
N THR A 107 -40.58 52.70 5.41
CA THR A 107 -40.13 53.87 4.64
C THR A 107 -39.23 53.42 3.48
N LEU A 108 -39.53 53.88 2.26
CA LEU A 108 -38.69 53.63 1.07
C LEU A 108 -38.25 52.15 0.89
N ASN A 109 -39.20 51.20 1.05
CA ASN A 109 -38.98 49.75 1.01
C ASN A 109 -38.05 49.16 2.09
N ILE A 110 -37.82 49.88 3.19
CA ILE A 110 -37.10 49.37 4.35
C ILE A 110 -38.02 49.43 5.57
N ASN A 111 -38.20 48.27 6.20
CA ASN A 111 -38.89 48.16 7.48
C ASN A 111 -37.91 48.50 8.60
N TYR A 112 -38.31 49.42 9.47
CA TYR A 112 -37.59 49.82 10.65
C TYR A 112 -38.32 49.34 11.90
N ILE A 113 -37.58 49.00 12.95
CA ILE A 113 -38.11 48.64 14.27
C ILE A 113 -37.60 49.61 15.34
N SER A 114 -38.45 49.94 16.31
CA SER A 114 -38.08 50.70 17.50
C SER A 114 -37.18 49.86 18.41
N ALA A 115 -35.86 50.10 18.36
CA ALA A 115 -34.89 49.44 19.24
C ALA A 115 -35.08 49.85 20.70
N SER A 116 -35.60 51.06 20.95
CA SER A 116 -35.91 51.56 22.29
C SER A 116 -37.09 50.82 22.92
N GLU A 117 -38.18 50.64 22.20
CA GLU A 117 -39.33 49.87 22.69
C GLU A 117 -39.01 48.37 22.78
N PHE A 118 -38.16 47.85 21.88
CA PHE A 118 -37.64 46.49 22.03
C PHE A 118 -36.87 46.32 23.34
N ALA A 119 -35.91 47.21 23.62
CA ALA A 119 -35.11 47.12 24.84
C ALA A 119 -35.99 47.24 26.09
N GLN A 120 -36.92 48.19 26.09
CA GLN A 120 -37.88 48.39 27.18
C GLN A 120 -38.79 47.18 27.38
N GLY A 121 -39.41 46.67 26.31
CA GLY A 121 -40.32 45.53 26.36
C GLY A 121 -39.64 44.24 26.80
N MET A 122 -38.37 44.06 26.46
CA MET A 122 -37.56 42.92 26.91
C MET A 122 -36.98 43.09 28.33
N GLY A 123 -37.09 44.28 28.92
CA GLY A 123 -36.56 44.60 30.24
C GLY A 123 -35.04 44.82 30.27
N PHE A 124 -34.42 45.21 29.15
CA PHE A 124 -32.99 45.51 29.10
C PHE A 124 -32.69 46.89 29.69
N PRO A 125 -31.68 47.02 30.57
CA PRO A 125 -31.24 48.33 31.05
C PRO A 125 -30.83 49.21 29.87
N ALA A 126 -31.41 50.41 29.79
CA ALA A 126 -31.17 51.32 28.68
C ALA A 126 -31.05 52.78 29.15
N ALA A 127 -30.30 53.58 28.40
CA ALA A 127 -30.06 54.99 28.63
C ALA A 127 -30.23 55.78 27.34
N ILE A 128 -30.84 56.96 27.43
CA ILE A 128 -31.00 57.90 26.32
C ILE A 128 -30.27 59.19 26.68
N ASN A 129 -29.45 59.69 25.76
CA ASN A 129 -28.89 61.02 25.82
C ASN A 129 -29.48 61.86 24.67
N LEU A 130 -30.36 62.80 25.03
CA LEU A 130 -31.10 63.62 24.08
C LEU A 130 -30.21 64.67 23.40
N GLU A 131 -29.20 65.22 24.09
CA GLU A 131 -28.31 66.27 23.55
C GLU A 131 -27.49 65.76 22.37
N VAL A 132 -26.94 64.55 22.49
CA VAL A 132 -26.15 63.92 21.42
C VAL A 132 -26.93 62.91 20.59
N ARG A 133 -28.25 62.82 20.79
CA ARG A 133 -29.17 61.90 20.09
C ARG A 133 -28.67 60.45 20.08
N LYS A 134 -28.31 59.95 21.26
CA LYS A 134 -27.80 58.59 21.48
C LYS A 134 -28.74 57.77 22.34
N PHE A 135 -28.85 56.50 21.97
CA PHE A 135 -29.54 55.47 22.74
C PHE A 135 -28.60 54.29 22.96
N GLU A 136 -28.55 53.78 24.18
CA GLU A 136 -27.73 52.63 24.54
C GLU A 136 -28.54 51.65 25.37
N PHE A 137 -28.49 50.36 25.05
CA PHE A 137 -29.09 49.30 25.86
C PHE A 137 -28.12 48.15 26.10
N ARG A 138 -28.29 47.46 27.23
CA ARG A 138 -27.41 46.41 27.70
C ARG A 138 -28.07 45.04 27.63
N LEU A 139 -27.52 44.18 26.79
CA LEU A 139 -27.74 42.73 26.78
C LEU A 139 -26.82 42.06 27.82
N PRO A 140 -27.03 40.77 28.17
CA PRO A 140 -26.20 40.09 29.16
C PRO A 140 -24.69 40.12 28.86
N THR A 141 -24.31 39.97 27.59
CA THR A 141 -22.90 39.88 27.16
C THR A 141 -22.38 41.15 26.48
N HIS A 142 -23.26 42.02 25.97
CA HIS A 142 -22.88 43.17 25.14
C HIS A 142 -23.73 44.42 25.44
N ARG A 143 -23.15 45.59 25.21
CA ARG A 143 -23.85 46.88 25.12
C ARG A 143 -23.97 47.29 23.66
N VAL A 144 -25.14 47.77 23.26
CA VAL A 144 -25.41 48.26 21.90
C VAL A 144 -25.74 49.74 21.95
N LYS A 145 -24.98 50.53 21.21
CA LYS A 145 -25.12 51.99 21.14
C LYS A 145 -25.53 52.43 19.73
N ILE A 146 -26.60 53.20 19.68
CA ILE A 146 -27.26 53.72 18.49
C ILE A 146 -27.17 55.25 18.54
N THR A 147 -26.66 55.87 17.47
CA THR A 147 -26.66 57.33 17.31
C THR A 147 -27.58 57.69 16.16
N ALA A 148 -28.60 58.50 16.39
CA ALA A 148 -29.57 58.85 15.35
C ALA A 148 -28.89 59.50 14.13
N GLY A 149 -29.32 59.14 12.93
CA GLY A 149 -28.71 59.61 11.68
C GLY A 149 -27.37 58.94 11.34
N ASN A 150 -26.91 57.97 12.14
CA ASN A 150 -25.70 57.21 11.89
C ASN A 150 -26.03 55.78 11.38
N PRO A 151 -25.42 55.33 10.26
CA PRO A 151 -25.56 53.96 9.78
C PRO A 151 -24.66 52.96 10.51
N PHE A 152 -23.99 53.33 11.61
CA PHE A 152 -23.13 52.44 12.38
C PHE A 152 -23.62 52.30 13.82
N LEU A 153 -23.71 51.05 14.29
CA LEU A 153 -23.98 50.71 15.68
C LEU A 153 -22.68 50.31 16.36
N VAL A 154 -22.44 50.76 17.59
CA VAL A 154 -21.27 50.37 18.37
C VAL A 154 -21.67 49.26 19.34
N ILE A 155 -20.95 48.14 19.30
CA ILE A 155 -21.20 46.96 20.11
C ILE A 155 -19.99 46.75 21.02
N THR A 156 -20.20 46.80 22.33
CA THR A 156 -19.12 46.63 23.31
C THR A 156 -19.36 45.37 24.12
N ASN A 157 -18.42 44.44 24.12
CA ASN A 157 -18.47 43.28 25.00
C ASN A 157 -18.30 43.72 26.45
N VAL A 158 -19.17 43.24 27.34
CA VAL A 158 -19.25 43.68 28.74
C VAL A 158 -18.09 43.17 29.58
N SER A 159 -17.56 41.97 29.30
CA SER A 159 -16.48 41.37 30.10
C SER A 159 -15.09 41.81 29.65
N SER A 160 -14.84 41.87 28.33
CA SER A 160 -13.53 42.27 27.78
C SER A 160 -13.40 43.78 27.53
N ASN A 161 -14.50 44.52 27.56
CA ASN A 161 -14.59 45.94 27.19
C ASN A 161 -14.09 46.26 25.75
N THR A 162 -14.01 45.25 24.87
CA THR A 162 -13.66 45.43 23.46
C THR A 162 -14.86 45.89 22.66
N SER A 163 -14.66 46.84 21.74
CA SER A 163 -15.73 47.41 20.92
C SER A 163 -15.57 47.08 19.44
N SER A 164 -16.68 46.75 18.78
CA SER A 164 -16.79 46.56 17.34
C SER A 164 -17.92 47.43 16.78
N VAL A 165 -17.97 47.56 15.46
CA VAL A 165 -18.96 48.38 14.76
C VAL A 165 -19.77 47.50 13.81
N PHE A 166 -21.09 47.69 13.80
CA PHE A 166 -22.00 47.01 12.88
C PHE A 166 -22.67 48.02 11.95
N GLN A 167 -22.54 47.80 10.64
CA GLN A 167 -23.04 48.70 9.61
C GLN A 167 -24.48 48.35 9.21
N LEU A 168 -25.34 49.36 9.23
CA LEU A 168 -26.72 49.33 8.75
C LEU A 168 -26.78 49.78 7.27
N PRO A 169 -27.73 49.26 6.48
CA PRO A 169 -27.94 49.66 5.09
C PRO A 169 -28.46 51.10 4.97
N ARG A 170 -29.08 51.61 6.04
CA ARG A 170 -29.53 52.98 6.18
C ARG A 170 -29.29 53.49 7.60
N PRO A 171 -29.13 54.81 7.77
CA PRO A 171 -29.02 55.42 9.09
C PRO A 171 -30.18 55.04 10.01
N SER A 172 -29.88 54.93 11.31
CA SER A 172 -30.90 54.87 12.34
C SER A 172 -31.71 56.17 12.39
N LEU A 173 -32.99 56.10 12.77
CA LEU A 173 -33.89 57.24 12.83
C LEU A 173 -34.24 57.55 14.28
N HIS A 174 -34.60 58.80 14.56
CA HIS A 174 -35.15 59.22 15.85
C HIS A 174 -36.47 59.93 15.60
N LEU A 175 -37.57 59.31 16.02
CA LEU A 175 -38.94 59.77 15.78
C LEU A 175 -39.79 59.49 17.02
N GLY A 176 -40.53 60.50 17.50
CA GLY A 176 -41.42 60.34 18.65
C GLY A 176 -40.72 59.91 19.94
N GLY A 177 -39.43 60.24 20.12
CA GLY A 177 -38.62 59.83 21.27
C GLY A 177 -38.03 58.41 21.18
N SER A 178 -38.45 57.63 20.18
CA SER A 178 -37.95 56.28 19.91
C SER A 178 -36.83 56.27 18.87
N TYR A 179 -35.93 55.28 19.02
CA TYR A 179 -34.80 55.06 18.12
C TYR A 179 -35.08 53.86 17.22
N TYR A 180 -35.09 54.11 15.91
CA TYR A 180 -35.46 53.12 14.91
C TYR A 180 -34.25 52.66 14.12
N VAL A 181 -34.18 51.36 13.84
CA VAL A 181 -33.12 50.72 13.05
C VAL A 181 -33.75 49.78 12.02
N PRO A 182 -33.09 49.53 10.87
CA PRO A 182 -33.57 48.55 9.90
C PRO A 182 -33.81 47.17 10.55
N THR A 183 -35.04 46.66 10.47
CA THR A 183 -35.53 45.50 11.24
C THR A 183 -34.73 44.23 10.98
N GLU A 184 -34.44 43.93 9.72
CA GLU A 184 -33.71 42.73 9.36
C GLU A 184 -32.29 42.74 9.89
N GLN A 185 -31.62 43.88 9.78
CA GLN A 185 -30.25 44.02 10.25
C GLN A 185 -30.18 44.09 11.77
N PHE A 186 -31.22 44.60 12.42
CA PHE A 186 -31.34 44.54 13.87
C PHE A 186 -31.45 43.11 14.38
N PHE A 187 -32.33 42.29 13.80
CA PHE A 187 -32.42 40.88 14.22
C PHE A 187 -31.23 40.04 13.79
N ARG A 188 -30.63 40.32 12.63
CA ARG A 188 -29.37 39.70 12.22
C ARG A 188 -28.24 40.02 13.19
N LEU A 189 -28.17 41.26 13.68
CA LEU A 189 -27.23 41.64 14.74
C LEU A 189 -27.53 40.84 16.01
N LEU A 190 -28.80 40.79 16.43
CA LEU A 190 -29.20 40.07 17.63
C LEU A 190 -28.93 38.57 17.55
N THR A 191 -28.93 37.93 16.38
CA THR A 191 -28.52 36.50 16.24
C THR A 191 -27.12 36.23 16.80
N PHE A 192 -26.22 37.22 16.76
CA PHE A 192 -24.87 37.11 17.33
C PHE A 192 -24.79 37.47 18.80
N LEU A 193 -25.73 38.28 19.31
CA LEU A 193 -25.70 38.82 20.67
C LEU A 193 -26.66 38.11 21.63
N TRP A 194 -27.65 37.40 21.09
CA TRP A 194 -28.71 36.71 21.82
C TRP A 194 -28.30 35.27 22.13
N PRO A 195 -28.56 34.75 23.34
CA PRO A 195 -28.14 33.41 23.77
C PRO A 195 -28.99 32.26 23.20
N GLY A 196 -29.76 32.48 22.14
CA GLY A 196 -30.62 31.45 21.54
C GLY A 196 -31.08 31.81 20.13
N ASN A 197 -32.04 31.04 19.61
CA ASN A 197 -32.46 31.19 18.22
C ASN A 197 -33.44 32.36 18.05
N ILE A 198 -33.23 33.13 16.98
CA ILE A 198 -34.12 34.22 16.57
C ILE A 198 -34.69 33.87 15.21
N THR A 199 -36.02 33.78 15.12
CA THR A 199 -36.73 33.60 13.85
C THR A 199 -37.55 34.85 13.58
N TYR A 200 -37.26 35.56 12.49
CA TYR A 200 -38.03 36.72 12.03
C TYR A 200 -38.85 36.34 10.80
N GLU A 201 -40.18 36.41 10.90
CA GLU A 201 -41.09 36.15 9.80
C GLU A 201 -41.63 37.48 9.24
N ARG A 202 -41.06 37.90 8.11
CA ARG A 202 -41.34 39.21 7.50
C ARG A 202 -42.82 39.41 7.16
N THR A 203 -43.48 38.39 6.61
CA THR A 203 -44.89 38.46 6.18
C THR A 203 -45.86 38.50 7.36
N ALA A 204 -45.61 37.69 8.39
CA ALA A 204 -46.44 37.62 9.59
C ALA A 204 -46.18 38.77 10.58
N ARG A 205 -45.11 39.55 10.40
CA ARG A 205 -44.66 40.61 11.31
C ARG A 205 -44.49 40.08 12.75
N THR A 206 -43.98 38.87 12.85
CA THR A 206 -43.69 38.17 14.10
C THR A 206 -42.19 37.88 14.23
N VAL A 207 -41.70 37.92 15.46
CA VAL A 207 -40.36 37.50 15.84
C VAL A 207 -40.48 36.52 16.98
N SER A 208 -39.83 35.37 16.86
CA SER A 208 -39.73 34.38 17.92
C SER A 208 -38.31 34.35 18.47
N LEU A 209 -38.16 34.68 19.75
CA LEU A 209 -36.91 34.62 20.52
C LEU A 209 -36.94 33.37 21.40
N ALA A 210 -36.20 32.33 21.02
CA ALA A 210 -35.96 31.18 21.89
C ALA A 210 -34.77 31.49 22.80
N THR A 211 -34.91 31.24 24.11
CA THR A 211 -33.78 31.18 25.03
C THR A 211 -33.35 29.72 25.16
N SER A 212 -32.08 29.41 24.86
CA SER A 212 -31.57 28.05 25.06
C SER A 212 -31.61 27.68 26.55
N PRO A 213 -32.05 26.47 26.94
CA PRO A 213 -32.04 26.04 28.33
C PRO A 213 -30.59 25.84 28.82
N SER A 214 -30.25 26.50 29.94
CA SER A 214 -29.04 26.35 30.79
C SER A 214 -27.66 26.30 30.11
N LEU A 215 -26.81 27.29 30.41
CA LEU A 215 -25.36 27.22 30.19
C LEU A 215 -24.79 26.06 31.01
N SER A 216 -24.47 24.96 30.34
CA SER A 216 -23.63 23.89 30.88
C SER A 216 -22.20 24.41 31.11
N ASP A 217 -21.57 24.06 32.23
CA ASP A 217 -20.15 24.30 32.51
C ASP A 217 -19.19 23.48 31.62
N TYR A 218 -19.77 22.68 30.71
CA TYR A 218 -19.10 21.80 29.77
C TYR A 218 -19.50 22.14 28.34
N ASP A 219 -18.50 22.16 27.47
CA ASP A 219 -18.63 22.42 26.04
C ASP A 219 -19.17 21.22 25.29
N ILE A 220 -18.79 20.01 25.70
CA ILE A 220 -19.29 18.74 25.15
C ILE A 220 -20.28 18.16 26.14
N THR A 221 -21.53 18.03 25.71
CA THR A 221 -22.69 17.73 26.57
C THR A 221 -23.31 16.36 26.32
N GLY A 222 -22.95 15.71 25.21
CA GLY A 222 -23.48 14.38 24.90
C GLY A 222 -22.88 13.77 23.65
N LEU A 223 -23.20 12.50 23.42
CA LEU A 223 -22.86 11.77 22.22
C LEU A 223 -24.07 10.90 21.83
N ASP A 224 -24.54 11.05 20.60
CA ASP A 224 -25.55 10.18 20.01
C ASP A 224 -24.92 9.31 18.91
N ILE A 225 -25.43 8.10 18.71
CA ILE A 225 -24.97 7.19 17.66
C ILE A 225 -26.19 6.61 16.96
N GLU A 226 -26.21 6.71 15.64
CA GLU A 226 -27.29 6.21 14.81
C GLU A 226 -26.75 5.29 13.72
N SER A 227 -27.48 4.22 13.42
CA SER A 227 -27.19 3.36 12.28
C SER A 227 -27.68 4.01 10.98
N ARG A 228 -26.92 3.82 9.90
CA ARG A 228 -27.22 4.24 8.52
C ARG A 228 -26.96 3.06 7.58
N ALA A 229 -27.43 3.17 6.33
CA ALA A 229 -27.33 2.07 5.35
C ALA A 229 -25.90 1.55 5.12
N ASN A 230 -24.90 2.42 5.19
CA ASN A 230 -23.48 2.10 4.90
C ASN A 230 -22.55 2.31 6.11
N GLY A 231 -23.10 2.31 7.34
CA GLY A 231 -22.31 2.46 8.55
C GLY A 231 -23.04 3.15 9.69
N TYR A 232 -22.34 4.00 10.43
CA TYR A 232 -22.88 4.67 11.61
C TYR A 232 -22.56 6.16 11.58
N MET A 233 -23.46 6.95 12.15
CA MET A 233 -23.26 8.38 12.35
C MET A 233 -23.20 8.65 13.84
N MET A 234 -22.10 9.21 14.34
CA MET A 234 -21.97 9.65 15.72
C MET A 234 -22.01 11.17 15.80
N THR A 235 -22.89 11.72 16.62
CA THR A 235 -23.04 13.17 16.80
C THR A 235 -22.55 13.55 18.18
N ILE A 236 -21.47 14.32 18.24
CA ILE A 236 -20.93 14.92 19.47
C ILE A 236 -21.71 16.22 19.70
N LYS A 237 -22.55 16.23 20.73
CA LYS A 237 -23.36 17.39 21.10
C LYS A 237 -22.50 18.43 21.80
N ALA A 238 -22.61 19.67 21.36
CA ALA A 238 -21.85 20.77 21.95
C ALA A 238 -22.73 21.96 22.35
N ALA A 239 -22.44 22.54 23.52
CA ALA A 239 -23.11 23.74 24.03
C ALA A 239 -22.67 25.02 23.30
N ARG A 240 -21.50 24.99 22.66
CA ARG A 240 -20.94 26.09 21.85
C ARG A 240 -20.17 25.54 20.65
N PRO A 241 -19.90 26.37 19.62
CA PRO A 241 -19.04 25.96 18.52
C PRO A 241 -17.68 25.44 19.02
N LEU A 242 -17.29 24.27 18.53
CA LEU A 242 -16.00 23.65 18.79
C LEU A 242 -15.01 24.08 17.71
N GLY A 243 -13.80 24.46 18.12
CA GLY A 243 -12.80 25.04 17.23
C GLY A 243 -12.03 23.98 16.45
N VAL A 244 -10.84 23.63 16.96
CA VAL A 244 -9.93 22.69 16.31
C VAL A 244 -10.19 21.27 16.83
N PHE A 245 -10.36 20.33 15.91
CA PHE A 245 -10.47 18.90 16.23
C PHE A 245 -9.70 18.06 15.22
N ASP A 246 -9.32 16.87 15.64
CA ASP A 246 -8.62 15.88 14.81
C ASP A 246 -9.12 14.46 15.09
N LYS A 247 -8.97 13.57 14.12
CA LYS A 247 -9.33 12.15 14.21
C LYS A 247 -8.16 11.25 13.82
N TRP A 248 -8.05 10.11 14.51
CA TRP A 248 -7.12 9.05 14.12
C TRP A 248 -7.74 7.67 14.33
N LEU A 249 -7.86 6.89 13.26
CA LEU A 249 -8.28 5.50 13.32
C LEU A 249 -7.05 4.59 13.16
N LYS A 250 -6.80 3.72 14.14
CA LYS A 250 -5.74 2.70 14.08
C LYS A 250 -6.24 1.42 13.41
N ASN A 251 -5.32 0.65 12.83
CA ASN A 251 -5.60 -0.64 12.19
C ASN A 251 -6.21 -1.69 13.14
N ASP A 252 -6.01 -1.54 14.44
CA ASP A 252 -6.60 -2.41 15.46
C ASP A 252 -8.03 -1.97 15.85
N GLY A 253 -8.61 -0.96 15.23
CA GLY A 253 -9.99 -0.52 15.44
C GLY A 253 -10.17 0.51 16.57
N TRP A 254 -9.10 1.11 17.10
CA TRP A 254 -9.22 2.27 18.00
C TRP A 254 -9.34 3.57 17.22
N LEU A 255 -10.45 4.29 17.42
CA LEU A 255 -10.67 5.65 16.92
C LEU A 255 -10.44 6.65 18.05
N PHE A 256 -9.58 7.64 17.81
CA PHE A 256 -9.30 8.76 18.68
C PHE A 256 -9.87 10.02 18.05
N VAL A 257 -10.69 10.77 18.78
CA VAL A 257 -11.19 12.10 18.39
C VAL A 257 -10.72 13.10 19.43
N THR A 258 -9.87 14.04 19.04
CA THR A 258 -9.28 15.03 19.95
C THR A 258 -9.84 16.41 19.62
N ILE A 259 -10.37 17.10 20.62
CA ILE A 259 -11.00 18.42 20.47
C ILE A 259 -10.23 19.40 21.37
N ALA A 260 -9.64 20.43 20.76
CA ALA A 260 -8.84 21.42 21.46
C ALA A 260 -9.70 22.47 22.16
N ASN A 261 -9.21 22.98 23.28
CA ASN A 261 -9.81 24.01 24.11
C ASN A 261 -11.28 23.73 24.44
N ALA A 262 -11.61 22.47 24.72
CA ALA A 262 -12.95 22.03 25.10
C ALA A 262 -12.93 21.41 26.49
N LYS A 263 -14.07 21.49 27.18
CA LYS A 263 -14.33 20.82 28.45
C LYS A 263 -15.52 19.86 28.29
N ALA A 264 -15.38 18.62 28.74
CA ALA A 264 -16.41 17.60 28.61
C ALA A 264 -16.96 17.17 29.95
N ASP A 265 -18.26 16.90 30.01
CA ASP A 265 -18.87 16.21 31.15
C ASP A 265 -18.55 14.71 31.06
N THR A 266 -17.36 14.35 31.52
CA THR A 266 -16.83 12.98 31.39
C THR A 266 -17.70 11.96 32.13
N ALA A 267 -18.27 12.33 33.28
CA ALA A 267 -19.11 11.45 34.08
C ALA A 267 -20.45 11.15 33.38
N THR A 268 -21.04 12.15 32.73
CA THR A 268 -22.28 11.99 31.97
C THR A 268 -22.02 11.23 30.67
N LEU A 269 -20.96 11.57 29.93
CA LEU A 269 -20.63 10.91 28.66
C LEU A 269 -20.38 9.41 28.82
N VAL A 270 -19.62 8.99 29.84
CA VAL A 270 -19.35 7.56 30.09
C VAL A 270 -20.62 6.80 30.45
N LYS A 271 -21.60 7.43 31.10
CA LYS A 271 -22.89 6.81 31.45
C LYS A 271 -23.85 6.73 30.25
N GLN A 272 -23.82 7.74 29.38
CA GLN A 272 -24.68 7.83 28.21
C GLN A 272 -24.24 6.86 27.10
N VAL A 273 -22.92 6.76 26.85
CA VAL A 273 -22.38 5.98 25.74
C VAL A 273 -22.18 4.53 26.18
N ARG A 274 -23.18 3.69 25.90
CA ARG A 274 -23.09 2.24 26.11
C ARG A 274 -22.54 1.54 24.86
N PRO A 275 -21.71 0.49 25.02
CA PRO A 275 -21.29 -0.35 23.91
C PRO A 275 -22.50 -0.87 23.13
N SER A 276 -22.66 -0.42 21.90
CA SER A 276 -23.78 -0.75 21.01
C SER A 276 -23.44 -0.39 19.57
N GLY A 277 -24.03 -1.12 18.62
CA GLY A 277 -23.73 -0.94 17.19
C GLY A 277 -22.23 -1.12 16.89
N ALA A 278 -21.62 -0.11 16.28
CA ALA A 278 -20.20 -0.14 15.93
C ALA A 278 -19.23 0.03 17.12
N ILE A 279 -19.70 0.42 18.31
CA ILE A 279 -18.82 0.76 19.44
C ILE A 279 -18.77 -0.39 20.45
N GLN A 280 -17.58 -0.98 20.62
CA GLN A 280 -17.30 -2.02 21.61
C GLN A 280 -16.89 -1.43 22.97
N ARG A 281 -16.22 -0.27 22.97
CA ARG A 281 -15.78 0.41 24.20
C ARG A 281 -15.66 1.90 23.96
N PHE A 282 -15.95 2.69 24.99
CA PHE A 282 -15.78 4.14 24.97
C PHE A 282 -14.95 4.58 26.19
N LEU A 283 -14.02 5.50 25.97
CA LEU A 283 -13.19 6.14 26.97
C LEU A 283 -13.15 7.64 26.68
N VAL A 284 -13.08 8.46 27.72
CA VAL A 284 -12.91 9.90 27.59
C VAL A 284 -11.80 10.37 28.51
N PHE A 285 -10.92 11.23 28.01
CA PHE A 285 -9.81 11.81 28.74
C PHE A 285 -9.87 13.34 28.63
N GLN A 286 -10.02 14.01 29.78
CA GLN A 286 -9.93 15.47 29.88
C GLN A 286 -8.49 15.88 30.21
N SER A 287 -7.90 16.71 29.36
CA SER A 287 -6.63 17.42 29.62
C SER A 287 -6.90 18.90 29.93
N PRO A 288 -5.92 19.67 30.42
CA PRO A 288 -6.11 21.11 30.68
C PRO A 288 -6.55 21.92 29.45
N THR A 289 -6.16 21.49 28.25
CA THR A 289 -6.38 22.23 26.99
C THR A 289 -7.10 21.40 25.92
N SER A 290 -7.58 20.19 26.21
CA SER A 290 -8.27 19.36 25.22
C SER A 290 -9.11 18.26 25.86
N VAL A 291 -10.03 17.70 25.06
CA VAL A 291 -10.75 16.46 25.35
C VAL A 291 -10.40 15.44 24.28
N GLN A 292 -10.09 14.21 24.70
CA GLN A 292 -9.98 13.08 23.79
C GLN A 292 -11.10 12.08 24.05
N LEU A 293 -11.89 11.82 23.01
CA LEU A 293 -12.92 10.79 22.95
C LEU A 293 -12.34 9.58 22.21
N THR A 294 -12.30 8.43 22.87
CA THR A 294 -11.64 7.23 22.36
C THR A 294 -12.65 6.09 22.26
N PHE A 295 -12.77 5.52 21.08
CA PHE A 295 -13.74 4.47 20.77
C PHE A 295 -13.00 3.21 20.30
N LYS A 296 -13.27 2.07 20.92
CA LYS A 296 -12.98 0.78 20.32
C LYS A 296 -14.13 0.43 19.40
N LEU A 297 -13.86 0.35 18.10
CA LEU A 297 -14.84 0.03 17.08
C LEU A 297 -14.82 -1.46 16.74
N THR A 298 -15.91 -1.91 16.16
CA THR A 298 -16.07 -3.24 15.57
C THR A 298 -15.18 -3.40 14.32
N PRO A 299 -14.70 -4.62 14.00
CA PRO A 299 -13.76 -4.84 12.90
C PRO A 299 -14.29 -4.50 11.50
N ASP A 300 -15.61 -4.39 11.33
CA ASP A 300 -16.25 -4.01 10.07
C ASP A 300 -16.15 -2.51 9.78
N VAL A 301 -15.84 -1.65 10.76
CA VAL A 301 -15.57 -0.23 10.49
C VAL A 301 -14.19 -0.08 9.84
N VAL A 302 -14.17 0.37 8.58
CA VAL A 302 -12.94 0.49 7.78
C VAL A 302 -12.40 1.92 7.73
N ASN A 303 -13.25 2.91 7.96
CA ASN A 303 -12.87 4.32 7.93
C ASN A 303 -13.80 5.15 8.82
N ALA A 304 -13.35 6.32 9.24
CA ALA A 304 -14.13 7.29 10.01
C ALA A 304 -13.82 8.70 9.50
N ASP A 305 -14.81 9.58 9.29
CA ASP A 305 -14.63 11.00 8.96
C ASP A 305 -15.26 11.90 10.02
N ILE A 306 -14.76 13.13 10.22
CA ILE A 306 -15.30 14.09 11.19
C ILE A 306 -15.48 15.47 10.55
N VAL A 307 -16.64 16.08 10.77
CA VAL A 307 -16.99 17.42 10.26
C VAL A 307 -17.83 18.21 11.27
N ASN A 308 -17.87 19.54 11.13
CA ASN A 308 -18.86 20.36 11.83
C ASN A 308 -20.24 20.14 11.21
N GLU A 309 -21.28 20.02 12.05
CA GLU A 309 -22.66 19.96 11.58
C GLU A 309 -23.14 21.36 11.12
N PRO A 310 -23.59 21.53 9.87
CA PRO A 310 -24.05 22.82 9.39
C PRO A 310 -25.25 23.34 10.19
N GLY A 311 -25.17 24.60 10.67
CA GLY A 311 -26.28 25.25 11.39
C GLY A 311 -26.44 24.81 12.85
N SER A 312 -25.52 24.01 13.38
CA SER A 312 -25.47 23.63 14.80
C SER A 312 -24.04 23.80 15.36
N ASN A 313 -23.89 23.52 16.65
CA ASN A 313 -22.59 23.52 17.33
C ASN A 313 -21.92 22.13 17.33
N ASN A 314 -22.59 21.11 16.79
CA ASN A 314 -22.20 19.72 16.96
C ASN A 314 -21.09 19.31 15.99
N LEU A 315 -20.40 18.21 16.34
CA LEU A 315 -19.52 17.50 15.41
C LEU A 315 -20.16 16.19 15.00
N VAL A 316 -19.99 15.84 13.74
CA VAL A 316 -20.53 14.61 13.17
C VAL A 316 -19.37 13.73 12.73
N VAL A 317 -19.32 12.51 13.27
CA VAL A 317 -18.36 11.47 12.93
C VAL A 317 -19.05 10.38 12.13
N THR A 318 -18.71 10.26 10.84
CA THR A 318 -19.24 9.20 9.96
C THR A 318 -18.32 8.00 10.02
N LEU A 319 -18.83 6.84 10.46
CA LEU A 319 -18.13 5.56 10.44
C LEU A 319 -18.59 4.74 9.23
N TYR A 320 -17.67 4.34 8.36
CA TYR A 320 -17.98 3.52 7.19
C TYR A 320 -17.76 2.04 7.50
N THR A 321 -18.75 1.19 7.25
CA THR A 321 -18.62 -0.26 7.46
C THR A 321 -18.46 -1.02 6.16
N ARG A 322 -17.71 -2.13 6.20
CA ARG A 322 -17.67 -3.11 5.11
C ARG A 322 -19.00 -3.85 5.09
N THR A 323 -19.76 -3.72 4.00
CA THR A 323 -21.00 -4.51 3.85
C THR A 323 -20.66 -6.00 3.83
N LYS A 324 -21.57 -6.86 4.31
CA LYS A 324 -21.39 -8.32 4.26
C LYS A 324 -21.13 -8.81 2.83
N ALA A 325 -21.71 -8.16 1.83
CA ALA A 325 -21.47 -8.44 0.41
C ALA A 325 -20.01 -8.13 0.00
N MET A 326 -19.46 -6.97 0.39
CA MET A 326 -18.06 -6.63 0.11
C MET A 326 -17.08 -7.55 0.85
N ALA A 327 -17.40 -7.98 2.06
CA ALA A 327 -16.57 -8.92 2.81
C ALA A 327 -16.52 -10.30 2.14
N ALA A 328 -17.65 -10.79 1.60
CA ALA A 328 -17.72 -12.05 0.86
C ALA A 328 -16.93 -11.99 -0.46
N GLU A 329 -17.04 -10.88 -1.20
CA GLU A 329 -16.34 -10.71 -2.49
C GLU A 329 -14.82 -10.62 -2.32
N LEU A 330 -14.35 -9.91 -1.28
CA LEU A 330 -12.91 -9.83 -0.97
C LEU A 330 -12.33 -11.18 -0.57
N GLU A 331 -13.07 -11.97 0.21
CA GLU A 331 -12.64 -13.31 0.62
C GLU A 331 -12.60 -14.27 -0.58
N LYS A 332 -13.58 -14.18 -1.49
CA LYS A 332 -13.58 -14.94 -2.74
C LYS A 332 -12.37 -14.58 -3.61
N THR A 333 -12.11 -13.30 -3.81
CA THR A 333 -10.95 -12.81 -4.59
C THR A 333 -9.63 -13.29 -3.97
N ARG A 334 -9.52 -13.25 -2.63
CA ARG A 334 -8.35 -13.76 -1.91
C ARG A 334 -8.18 -15.26 -2.14
N GLN A 335 -9.23 -16.04 -2.02
CA GLN A 335 -9.19 -17.50 -2.24
C GLN A 335 -8.83 -17.85 -3.68
N GLU A 336 -9.36 -17.12 -4.67
CA GLU A 336 -8.99 -17.26 -6.08
C GLU A 336 -7.51 -16.95 -6.31
N SER A 337 -6.99 -15.84 -5.76
CA SER A 337 -5.56 -15.50 -5.91
C SER A 337 -4.61 -16.52 -5.25
N ILE A 338 -5.00 -17.09 -4.10
CA ILE A 338 -4.25 -18.15 -3.43
C ILE A 338 -4.27 -19.41 -4.29
N ARG A 339 -5.45 -19.76 -4.83
CA ARG A 339 -5.61 -20.93 -5.69
C ARG A 339 -4.77 -20.80 -6.96
N GLU A 340 -4.82 -19.67 -7.65
CA GLU A 340 -4.00 -19.40 -8.83
C GLU A 340 -2.51 -19.47 -8.50
N SER A 341 -2.09 -18.91 -7.36
CA SER A 341 -0.70 -19.02 -6.90
C SER A 341 -0.31 -20.47 -6.63
N LEU A 342 -1.17 -21.27 -5.99
CA LEU A 342 -0.90 -22.69 -5.72
C LEU A 342 -0.84 -23.52 -7.00
N GLU A 343 -1.78 -23.30 -7.93
CA GLU A 343 -1.80 -23.96 -9.24
C GLU A 343 -0.52 -23.62 -10.03
N SER A 344 -0.10 -22.35 -10.05
CA SER A 344 1.16 -21.95 -10.71
C SER A 344 2.41 -22.56 -10.09
N GLN A 345 2.43 -22.74 -8.77
CA GLN A 345 3.53 -23.44 -8.09
C GLN A 345 3.51 -24.92 -8.43
N ARG A 346 2.34 -25.55 -8.43
CA ARG A 346 2.20 -26.96 -8.77
C ARG A 346 2.70 -27.23 -10.19
N ASP A 347 2.28 -26.41 -11.15
CA ASP A 347 2.67 -26.56 -12.54
C ASP A 347 4.19 -26.34 -12.72
N ARG A 348 4.79 -25.41 -11.97
CA ARG A 348 6.25 -25.21 -11.96
C ARG A 348 7.02 -26.46 -11.52
N TRP A 349 6.51 -27.18 -10.53
CA TRP A 349 7.17 -28.34 -9.95
C TRP A 349 6.67 -29.67 -10.53
N LYS A 350 5.73 -29.67 -11.48
CA LYS A 350 5.28 -30.90 -12.13
C LYS A 350 6.44 -31.52 -12.92
N LEU A 351 6.54 -32.86 -12.94
CA LEU A 351 7.56 -33.56 -13.74
C LEU A 351 7.02 -33.81 -15.15
N ASP A 352 6.90 -32.74 -15.93
CA ASP A 352 6.27 -32.72 -17.26
C ASP A 352 7.26 -32.58 -18.42
N VAL A 353 8.55 -32.33 -18.15
CA VAL A 353 9.61 -32.32 -19.16
C VAL A 353 10.80 -33.15 -18.69
N ILE A 354 11.14 -34.21 -19.43
CA ILE A 354 12.32 -35.05 -19.15
C ILE A 354 13.31 -34.91 -20.30
N VAL A 355 14.53 -34.54 -19.97
CA VAL A 355 15.61 -34.34 -20.94
C VAL A 355 16.53 -35.56 -20.90
N LEU A 356 16.66 -36.23 -22.03
CA LEU A 356 17.50 -37.41 -22.20
C LEU A 356 18.71 -37.06 -23.05
N ASP A 357 19.89 -37.25 -22.47
CA ASP A 357 21.15 -36.99 -23.12
C ASP A 357 21.83 -38.29 -23.54
N ALA A 358 22.03 -38.46 -24.85
CA ALA A 358 22.82 -39.57 -25.37
C ALA A 358 24.30 -39.16 -25.41
N GLY A 359 25.13 -39.74 -24.53
CA GLY A 359 26.56 -39.45 -24.43
C GLY A 359 27.30 -39.53 -25.78
N HIS A 360 28.35 -38.72 -25.93
CA HIS A 360 29.20 -38.65 -27.14
C HIS A 360 28.43 -38.27 -28.42
N GLY A 361 28.94 -38.63 -29.60
CA GLY A 361 28.28 -38.46 -30.90
C GLY A 361 29.19 -37.85 -31.96
N GLY A 362 28.91 -38.11 -33.24
CA GLY A 362 29.66 -37.57 -34.37
C GLY A 362 31.14 -37.96 -34.30
N LYS A 363 32.01 -36.96 -34.17
CA LYS A 363 33.47 -37.12 -34.10
C LYS A 363 33.95 -37.84 -32.85
N ASP A 364 33.18 -37.79 -31.76
CA ASP A 364 33.49 -38.44 -30.50
C ASP A 364 32.80 -39.83 -30.45
N PRO A 365 33.55 -40.94 -30.61
CA PRO A 365 32.98 -42.29 -30.53
C PRO A 365 32.67 -42.73 -29.09
N GLY A 366 33.14 -41.99 -28.08
CA GLY A 366 33.28 -42.46 -26.71
C GLY A 366 34.18 -43.69 -26.62
N THR A 367 33.92 -44.55 -25.66
CA THR A 367 34.64 -45.82 -25.52
C THR A 367 34.40 -46.72 -26.72
N ILE A 368 35.49 -47.27 -27.28
CA ILE A 368 35.45 -48.41 -28.20
C ILE A 368 35.62 -49.72 -27.41
N GLY A 369 34.59 -50.57 -27.43
CA GLY A 369 34.57 -51.90 -26.82
C GLY A 369 35.53 -52.90 -27.47
N ILE A 370 35.68 -54.07 -26.86
CA ILE A 370 36.65 -55.10 -27.32
C ILE A 370 36.31 -55.62 -28.72
N GLY A 371 35.03 -55.75 -29.02
CA GLY A 371 34.48 -56.17 -30.30
C GLY A 371 34.25 -55.01 -31.28
N GLY A 372 34.75 -53.80 -30.99
CA GLY A 372 34.59 -52.62 -31.84
C GLY A 372 33.27 -51.86 -31.65
N THR A 373 32.47 -52.21 -30.64
CA THR A 373 31.25 -51.47 -30.30
C THR A 373 31.60 -50.04 -29.88
N LYS A 374 31.00 -49.03 -30.50
CA LYS A 374 31.19 -47.63 -30.10
C LYS A 374 30.13 -47.24 -29.08
N GLU A 375 30.55 -46.59 -28.01
CA GLU A 375 29.67 -46.11 -26.96
C GLU A 375 28.57 -45.20 -27.51
N LYS A 376 28.90 -44.25 -28.37
CA LYS A 376 27.94 -43.31 -28.97
C LYS A 376 26.73 -43.97 -29.66
N ASP A 377 26.92 -45.19 -30.19
CA ASP A 377 25.89 -45.94 -30.90
C ASP A 377 24.96 -46.63 -29.90
N VAL A 378 25.53 -47.17 -28.82
CA VAL A 378 24.78 -47.80 -27.72
C VAL A 378 23.96 -46.75 -26.96
N THR A 379 24.58 -45.63 -26.59
CA THR A 379 23.91 -44.55 -25.85
C THR A 379 22.74 -44.00 -26.65
N LEU A 380 22.94 -43.68 -27.94
CA LEU A 380 21.85 -43.22 -28.81
C LEU A 380 20.70 -44.23 -28.90
N ALA A 381 21.01 -45.50 -29.12
CA ALA A 381 20.00 -46.54 -29.28
C ALA A 381 19.17 -46.74 -28.00
N VAL A 382 19.82 -46.75 -26.82
CA VAL A 382 19.13 -46.88 -25.53
C VAL A 382 18.31 -45.62 -25.22
N THR A 383 18.88 -44.42 -25.43
CA THR A 383 18.18 -43.14 -25.21
C THR A 383 16.89 -43.04 -26.04
N LEU A 384 16.94 -43.39 -27.33
CA LEU A 384 15.76 -43.36 -28.20
C LEU A 384 14.70 -44.40 -27.80
N LYS A 385 15.12 -45.59 -27.34
CA LYS A 385 14.18 -46.60 -26.82
C LYS A 385 13.53 -46.13 -25.52
N LEU A 386 14.31 -45.53 -24.62
CA LEU A 386 13.83 -44.99 -23.35
C LEU A 386 12.82 -43.87 -23.57
N GLY A 387 13.15 -42.90 -24.43
CA GLY A 387 12.24 -41.79 -24.70
C GLY A 387 10.93 -42.24 -25.34
N LYS A 388 10.95 -43.20 -26.27
CA LYS A 388 9.73 -43.83 -26.80
C LYS A 388 8.87 -44.52 -25.73
N LEU A 389 9.49 -45.14 -24.73
CA LEU A 389 8.75 -45.74 -23.61
C LEU A 389 8.09 -44.67 -22.75
N ILE A 390 8.79 -43.56 -22.47
CA ILE A 390 8.23 -42.42 -21.74
C ILE A 390 7.05 -41.82 -22.51
N GLU A 391 7.25 -41.45 -23.78
CA GLU A 391 6.20 -40.88 -24.65
C GLU A 391 4.95 -41.78 -24.72
N LYS A 392 5.15 -43.10 -24.77
CA LYS A 392 4.06 -44.08 -24.85
C LYS A 392 3.27 -44.24 -23.54
N HIS A 393 3.95 -44.20 -22.40
CA HIS A 393 3.37 -44.60 -21.11
C HIS A 393 3.17 -43.45 -20.13
N LEU A 394 3.73 -42.27 -20.40
CA LEU A 394 3.60 -41.03 -19.63
C LEU A 394 3.21 -39.89 -20.58
N PRO A 395 1.95 -39.87 -21.07
CA PRO A 395 1.52 -38.91 -22.11
C PRO A 395 1.50 -37.45 -21.65
N ASP A 396 1.58 -37.21 -20.34
CA ASP A 396 1.70 -35.87 -19.74
C ASP A 396 3.16 -35.41 -19.60
N VAL A 397 4.12 -36.16 -20.14
CA VAL A 397 5.55 -35.87 -20.10
C VAL A 397 6.09 -35.64 -21.51
N ASN A 398 6.63 -34.45 -21.73
CA ASN A 398 7.39 -34.10 -22.93
C ASN A 398 8.83 -34.62 -22.81
N VAL A 399 9.29 -35.38 -23.82
CA VAL A 399 10.66 -35.88 -23.87
C VAL A 399 11.49 -35.00 -24.79
N VAL A 400 12.62 -34.51 -24.28
CA VAL A 400 13.56 -33.69 -25.03
C VAL A 400 14.87 -34.44 -25.15
N TYR A 401 15.37 -34.60 -26.37
CA TYR A 401 16.64 -35.29 -26.63
C TYR A 401 17.74 -34.25 -26.91
N THR A 402 18.92 -34.40 -26.32
CA THR A 402 20.07 -33.57 -26.72
C THR A 402 20.52 -33.86 -28.15
N ARG A 403 20.35 -35.12 -28.59
CA ARG A 403 20.50 -35.57 -29.98
C ARG A 403 19.61 -36.78 -30.27
N THR A 404 19.13 -36.87 -31.50
CA THR A 404 18.38 -38.03 -32.03
C THR A 404 19.12 -38.75 -33.15
N THR A 405 20.28 -38.23 -33.57
CA THR A 405 21.14 -38.76 -34.62
C THR A 405 22.60 -38.83 -34.15
N ASP A 406 23.49 -39.34 -34.99
CA ASP A 406 24.93 -39.40 -34.74
C ASP A 406 25.59 -38.02 -34.96
N THR A 407 25.26 -37.06 -34.09
CA THR A 407 25.79 -35.69 -34.11
C THR A 407 26.57 -35.40 -32.84
N PHE A 408 27.69 -34.69 -32.97
CA PHE A 408 28.47 -34.22 -31.83
C PHE A 408 27.79 -33.01 -31.16
N ILE A 409 27.49 -33.12 -29.87
CA ILE A 409 26.97 -32.02 -29.04
C ILE A 409 27.98 -31.75 -27.92
N GLU A 410 28.48 -30.51 -27.87
CA GLU A 410 29.38 -30.00 -26.82
C GLU A 410 28.75 -30.15 -25.43
N LEU A 411 29.56 -30.44 -24.41
CA LEU A 411 29.07 -30.80 -23.08
C LEU A 411 28.22 -29.68 -22.45
N TYR A 412 28.64 -28.42 -22.53
CA TYR A 412 27.86 -27.30 -22.01
C TYR A 412 26.52 -27.10 -22.74
N LYS A 413 26.46 -27.42 -24.05
CA LYS A 413 25.22 -27.31 -24.83
C LYS A 413 24.17 -28.32 -24.39
N ARG A 414 24.57 -29.48 -23.85
CA ARG A 414 23.64 -30.51 -23.38
C ARG A 414 22.78 -30.00 -22.22
N THR A 415 23.39 -29.33 -21.24
CA THR A 415 22.63 -28.71 -20.13
C THR A 415 21.94 -27.43 -20.55
N GLN A 416 22.48 -26.69 -21.53
CA GLN A 416 21.77 -25.56 -22.13
C GLN A 416 20.45 -25.99 -22.78
N ILE A 417 20.46 -27.03 -23.63
CA ILE A 417 19.24 -27.61 -24.23
C ILE A 417 18.25 -28.00 -23.13
N ALA A 418 18.73 -28.60 -22.04
CA ALA A 418 17.89 -29.00 -20.92
C ALA A 418 17.21 -27.80 -20.24
N ASN A 419 17.98 -26.74 -19.99
CA ASN A 419 17.50 -25.53 -19.34
C ASN A 419 16.52 -24.75 -20.23
N ASP A 420 16.86 -24.58 -21.51
CA ASP A 420 16.04 -23.86 -22.50
C ASP A 420 14.69 -24.54 -22.72
N ALA A 421 14.64 -25.87 -22.60
CA ALA A 421 13.42 -26.65 -22.69
C ALA A 421 12.58 -26.65 -21.39
N GLY A 422 13.04 -26.00 -20.32
CA GLY A 422 12.37 -26.02 -19.02
C GLY A 422 12.39 -27.40 -18.35
N GLY A 423 13.43 -28.21 -18.62
CA GLY A 423 13.55 -29.59 -18.16
C GLY A 423 13.37 -29.75 -16.64
N LYS A 424 12.72 -30.83 -16.24
CA LYS A 424 12.41 -31.18 -14.83
C LYS A 424 13.20 -32.38 -14.33
N LEU A 425 13.85 -33.10 -15.24
CA LEU A 425 14.82 -34.15 -14.97
C LEU A 425 15.78 -34.24 -16.15
N PHE A 426 17.09 -34.31 -15.89
CA PHE A 426 18.12 -34.52 -16.90
C PHE A 426 18.83 -35.86 -16.67
N VAL A 427 18.83 -36.73 -17.67
CA VAL A 427 19.48 -38.05 -17.57
C VAL A 427 20.49 -38.19 -18.70
N SER A 428 21.78 -38.20 -18.35
CA SER A 428 22.86 -38.45 -19.30
C SER A 428 23.22 -39.93 -19.31
N ILE A 429 23.29 -40.53 -20.51
CA ILE A 429 23.39 -41.97 -20.71
C ILE A 429 24.74 -42.30 -21.36
N HIS A 430 25.55 -43.11 -20.68
CA HIS A 430 26.93 -43.48 -21.01
C HIS A 430 27.17 -44.99 -20.84
N CYS A 431 28.32 -45.48 -21.29
CA CYS A 431 28.79 -46.84 -21.05
C CYS A 431 30.24 -46.83 -20.57
N ASN A 432 30.47 -47.41 -19.40
CA ASN A 432 31.74 -47.37 -18.73
C ASN A 432 32.80 -48.23 -19.45
N SER A 433 34.06 -48.01 -19.08
CA SER A 433 35.18 -48.82 -19.50
C SER A 433 36.33 -48.74 -18.50
N THR A 434 37.04 -49.85 -18.37
CA THR A 434 38.31 -49.91 -17.64
C THR A 434 39.50 -49.75 -18.60
N PRO A 435 40.66 -49.23 -18.12
CA PRO A 435 41.88 -49.15 -18.94
C PRO A 435 42.33 -50.51 -19.47
N LYS A 436 42.21 -51.57 -18.65
CA LYS A 436 42.51 -52.95 -19.04
C LYS A 436 41.32 -53.55 -19.80
N LYS A 437 41.57 -54.05 -21.02
CA LYS A 437 40.60 -54.75 -21.89
C LYS A 437 41.18 -56.11 -22.30
N PRO A 438 40.50 -57.25 -22.06
CA PRO A 438 39.24 -57.39 -21.34
C PRO A 438 39.39 -57.23 -19.81
N THR A 439 38.28 -56.92 -19.13
CA THR A 439 38.17 -56.91 -17.67
C THR A 439 37.04 -57.84 -17.18
N PRO A 440 37.12 -58.39 -15.95
CA PRO A 440 35.97 -58.98 -15.27
C PRO A 440 35.01 -57.94 -14.66
N THR A 441 35.42 -56.67 -14.53
CA THR A 441 34.55 -55.59 -14.03
C THR A 441 33.26 -55.54 -14.84
N SER A 442 32.13 -55.45 -14.13
CA SER A 442 30.78 -55.50 -14.70
C SER A 442 29.82 -54.75 -13.78
N GLY A 443 28.63 -54.45 -14.30
CA GLY A 443 27.56 -53.76 -13.63
C GLY A 443 27.32 -52.35 -14.15
N PHE A 444 26.24 -51.75 -13.68
CA PHE A 444 25.90 -50.36 -13.98
C PHE A 444 26.18 -49.46 -12.77
N GLU A 445 26.35 -48.17 -13.04
CA GLU A 445 26.64 -47.13 -12.05
C GLU A 445 25.79 -45.90 -12.34
N ILE A 446 25.37 -45.18 -11.30
CA ILE A 446 24.69 -43.88 -11.44
C ILE A 446 25.50 -42.84 -10.70
N TYR A 447 25.78 -41.71 -11.34
CA TYR A 447 26.62 -40.66 -10.82
C TYR A 447 25.85 -39.37 -10.60
N LEU A 448 26.19 -38.72 -9.49
CA LEU A 448 25.75 -37.38 -9.12
C LEU A 448 26.95 -36.44 -9.13
N LEU A 449 26.71 -35.17 -9.46
CA LEU A 449 27.75 -34.15 -9.50
C LEU A 449 28.18 -33.76 -8.08
N ARG A 450 29.29 -34.32 -7.63
CA ARG A 450 29.94 -34.06 -6.34
C ARG A 450 31.43 -34.45 -6.42
N PRO A 451 32.29 -33.96 -5.52
CA PRO A 451 33.68 -34.40 -5.48
C PRO A 451 33.78 -35.93 -5.40
N GLY A 452 34.65 -36.50 -6.23
CA GLY A 452 34.83 -37.95 -6.31
C GLY A 452 35.47 -38.51 -5.04
N LYS A 453 34.89 -39.58 -4.48
CA LYS A 453 35.41 -40.23 -3.26
C LYS A 453 36.38 -41.38 -3.53
N THR A 454 36.46 -41.86 -4.76
CA THR A 454 37.31 -42.99 -5.14
C THR A 454 38.04 -42.69 -6.43
N GLU A 455 39.27 -43.19 -6.57
CA GLU A 455 40.06 -43.07 -7.81
C GLU A 455 39.29 -43.60 -9.02
N SER A 456 38.54 -44.69 -8.85
CA SER A 456 37.71 -45.24 -9.93
C SER A 456 36.65 -44.26 -10.43
N ALA A 457 36.00 -43.51 -9.53
CA ALA A 457 34.98 -42.54 -9.89
C ALA A 457 35.58 -41.30 -10.56
N ILE A 458 36.75 -40.86 -10.07
CA ILE A 458 37.50 -39.73 -10.65
C ILE A 458 37.96 -40.09 -12.07
N ALA A 459 38.56 -41.27 -12.27
CA ALA A 459 39.05 -41.72 -13.56
C ALA A 459 37.94 -41.94 -14.61
N VAL A 460 36.70 -42.22 -14.18
CA VAL A 460 35.54 -42.24 -15.08
C VAL A 460 35.20 -40.81 -15.50
N ALA A 461 35.03 -39.88 -14.55
CA ALA A 461 34.73 -38.49 -14.88
C ALA A 461 35.81 -37.83 -15.75
N GLU A 462 37.10 -38.06 -15.49
CA GLU A 462 38.19 -37.53 -16.31
C GLU A 462 38.16 -38.05 -17.75
N ARG A 463 37.75 -39.31 -17.95
CA ARG A 463 37.59 -39.90 -19.29
C ARG A 463 36.42 -39.26 -20.02
N GLU A 464 35.27 -39.16 -19.38
CA GLU A 464 34.08 -38.55 -19.98
C GLU A 464 34.30 -37.05 -20.27
N ASN A 465 35.07 -36.37 -19.43
CA ASN A 465 35.43 -34.96 -19.62
C ASN A 465 36.56 -34.76 -20.65
N SER A 466 37.23 -35.82 -21.13
CA SER A 466 38.40 -35.67 -22.02
C SER A 466 38.06 -35.01 -23.36
N VAL A 467 36.80 -35.16 -23.81
CA VAL A 467 36.27 -34.55 -25.04
C VAL A 467 36.18 -33.03 -24.99
N ILE A 468 36.25 -32.42 -23.79
CA ILE A 468 36.29 -30.95 -23.62
C ILE A 468 37.40 -30.33 -24.47
N LYS A 469 38.56 -30.99 -24.54
CA LYS A 469 39.72 -30.51 -25.31
C LYS A 469 39.49 -30.49 -26.82
N GLU A 470 38.45 -31.17 -27.30
CA GLU A 470 38.05 -31.20 -28.71
C GLU A 470 37.02 -30.11 -29.04
N GLU A 471 36.56 -29.33 -28.06
CA GLU A 471 35.62 -28.23 -28.26
C GLU A 471 36.34 -26.91 -28.56
N GLU A 472 35.82 -26.12 -29.49
CA GLU A 472 36.44 -24.87 -29.91
C GLU A 472 36.32 -23.81 -28.82
N GLY A 473 37.41 -23.29 -28.25
CA GLY A 473 37.36 -22.29 -27.18
C GLY A 473 37.11 -22.86 -25.78
N TYR A 474 37.45 -24.14 -25.56
CA TYR A 474 37.22 -24.81 -24.27
C TYR A 474 37.92 -24.15 -23.08
N GLN A 475 39.07 -23.49 -23.30
CA GLN A 475 39.90 -22.87 -22.25
C GLN A 475 39.16 -21.78 -21.47
N ASP A 476 38.34 -20.98 -22.17
CA ASP A 476 37.55 -19.90 -21.56
C ASP A 476 36.20 -20.40 -21.01
N ARG A 477 35.70 -21.54 -21.52
CA ARG A 477 34.38 -22.07 -21.16
C ARG A 477 34.37 -22.97 -19.94
N TYR A 478 35.38 -23.81 -19.79
CA TYR A 478 35.42 -24.83 -18.74
C TYR A 478 36.43 -24.44 -17.67
N GLN A 479 35.93 -24.08 -16.50
CA GLN A 479 36.76 -23.95 -15.30
C GLN A 479 37.12 -25.34 -14.80
N GLU A 480 38.37 -25.53 -14.40
CA GLU A 480 38.78 -26.76 -13.72
C GLU A 480 37.93 -26.96 -12.47
N LEU A 481 37.43 -28.17 -12.25
CA LEU A 481 36.67 -28.52 -11.06
C LEU A 481 37.61 -28.76 -9.86
N THR A 482 38.29 -27.69 -9.42
CA THR A 482 39.02 -27.67 -8.15
C THR A 482 38.05 -27.80 -6.98
N GLU A 483 38.55 -28.06 -5.77
CA GLU A 483 37.71 -28.14 -4.57
C GLU A 483 36.85 -26.88 -4.38
N GLU A 484 37.41 -25.70 -4.67
CA GLU A 484 36.71 -24.41 -4.57
C GLU A 484 35.61 -24.27 -5.63
N ASN A 485 35.89 -24.61 -6.89
CA ASN A 485 34.91 -24.52 -7.97
C ASN A 485 33.77 -25.53 -7.79
N PHE A 486 34.05 -26.68 -7.18
CA PHE A 486 33.01 -27.63 -6.77
C PHE A 486 32.04 -27.04 -5.76
N ILE A 487 32.48 -26.20 -4.83
CA ILE A 487 31.57 -25.53 -3.89
C ILE A 487 30.57 -24.68 -4.68
N LEU A 488 31.04 -23.86 -5.62
CA LEU A 488 30.16 -23.00 -6.44
C LEU A 488 29.14 -23.82 -7.23
N VAL A 489 29.59 -24.85 -7.94
CA VAL A 489 28.71 -25.73 -8.73
C VAL A 489 27.73 -26.49 -7.84
N THR A 490 28.20 -26.96 -6.67
CA THR A 490 27.32 -27.63 -5.70
C THR A 490 26.26 -26.67 -5.17
N LEU A 491 26.64 -25.44 -4.81
CA LEU A 491 25.71 -24.38 -4.37
C LEU A 491 24.64 -24.11 -5.43
N GLN A 492 25.02 -24.05 -6.71
CA GLN A 492 24.08 -23.87 -7.82
C GLN A 492 23.06 -25.03 -7.92
N GLN A 493 23.46 -26.26 -7.56
CA GLN A 493 22.60 -27.44 -7.65
C GLN A 493 21.91 -27.84 -6.34
N MET A 494 22.14 -27.12 -5.23
CA MET A 494 21.67 -27.51 -3.90
C MET A 494 20.15 -27.73 -3.84
N SER A 495 19.37 -26.90 -4.53
CA SER A 495 17.90 -27.02 -4.58
C SER A 495 17.42 -28.33 -5.24
N PHE A 496 18.24 -28.92 -6.10
CA PHE A 496 17.90 -30.11 -6.88
C PHE A 496 18.55 -31.39 -6.34
N MET A 497 19.59 -31.27 -5.51
CA MET A 497 20.44 -32.38 -5.10
C MET A 497 19.65 -33.53 -4.44
N ARG A 498 18.74 -33.23 -3.52
CA ARG A 498 17.87 -34.24 -2.86
C ARG A 498 17.00 -34.98 -3.88
N TYR A 499 16.53 -34.29 -4.91
CA TYR A 499 15.70 -34.87 -5.96
C TYR A 499 16.54 -35.74 -6.92
N SER A 500 17.76 -35.31 -7.24
CA SER A 500 18.74 -36.11 -8.00
C SER A 500 19.13 -37.39 -7.26
N GLU A 501 19.39 -37.29 -5.95
CA GLU A 501 19.66 -38.46 -5.09
C GLU A 501 18.49 -39.44 -5.09
N ARG A 502 17.27 -38.93 -4.93
CA ARG A 502 16.08 -39.78 -4.94
C ARG A 502 15.86 -40.45 -6.29
N PHE A 503 16.09 -39.75 -7.40
CA PHE A 503 16.04 -40.34 -8.73
C PHE A 503 17.10 -41.45 -8.87
N ALA A 504 18.35 -41.15 -8.53
CA ALA A 504 19.46 -42.08 -8.66
C ALA A 504 19.25 -43.36 -7.83
N GLU A 505 18.72 -43.23 -6.61
CA GLU A 505 18.36 -44.37 -5.75
C GLU A 505 17.28 -45.25 -6.41
N LEU A 506 16.14 -44.67 -6.81
CA LEU A 506 15.03 -45.42 -7.39
C LEU A 506 15.38 -46.06 -8.74
N ALA A 507 16.12 -45.33 -9.57
CA ALA A 507 16.64 -45.86 -10.84
C ALA A 507 17.61 -47.02 -10.57
N SER A 508 18.52 -46.88 -9.61
CA SER A 508 19.48 -47.92 -9.24
C SER A 508 18.79 -49.20 -8.74
N GLU A 509 17.85 -49.08 -7.80
CA GLU A 509 17.09 -50.21 -7.27
C GLU A 509 16.29 -50.94 -8.36
N THR A 510 15.61 -50.16 -9.21
CA THR A 510 14.76 -50.71 -10.27
C THR A 510 15.59 -51.42 -11.34
N MET A 511 16.72 -50.81 -11.74
CA MET A 511 17.64 -51.41 -12.70
C MET A 511 18.26 -52.70 -12.14
N ALA A 512 18.68 -52.71 -10.88
CA ALA A 512 19.22 -53.91 -10.24
C ALA A 512 18.20 -55.06 -10.24
N SER A 513 16.95 -54.78 -9.89
CA SER A 513 15.85 -55.75 -9.86
C SER A 513 15.53 -56.33 -11.26
N LYS A 514 15.43 -55.47 -12.28
CA LYS A 514 15.01 -55.84 -13.63
C LYS A 514 16.11 -56.49 -14.46
N LEU A 515 17.34 -55.99 -14.36
CA LEU A 515 18.45 -56.45 -15.21
C LEU A 515 19.17 -57.66 -14.61
N ARG A 516 19.12 -57.85 -13.29
CA ARG A 516 19.89 -58.88 -12.56
C ARG A 516 21.39 -58.84 -12.87
N ILE A 517 21.91 -57.65 -13.16
CA ILE A 517 23.34 -57.38 -13.30
C ILE A 517 23.86 -56.72 -12.03
N LYS A 518 25.18 -56.69 -11.85
CA LYS A 518 25.80 -56.10 -10.66
C LYS A 518 25.40 -54.61 -10.54
N ASN A 519 24.92 -54.24 -9.36
CA ASN A 519 24.65 -52.85 -9.01
C ASN A 519 25.85 -52.30 -8.22
N SER A 520 26.57 -51.35 -8.79
CA SER A 520 27.71 -50.69 -8.12
C SER A 520 27.30 -49.43 -7.34
N GLY A 521 25.99 -49.17 -7.25
CA GLY A 521 25.38 -48.13 -6.44
C GLY A 521 25.43 -46.73 -7.04
N VAL A 522 24.98 -45.77 -6.25
CA VAL A 522 25.07 -44.34 -6.58
C VAL A 522 26.44 -43.80 -6.16
N LYS A 523 27.12 -43.15 -7.10
CA LYS A 523 28.47 -42.61 -6.95
C LYS A 523 28.48 -41.10 -7.15
N GLN A 524 29.61 -40.49 -6.85
CA GLN A 524 29.84 -39.05 -6.94
C GLN A 524 31.12 -38.84 -7.74
N ALA A 525 31.10 -37.95 -8.74
CA ALA A 525 32.28 -37.47 -9.44
C ALA A 525 31.99 -36.16 -10.21
N GLY A 526 33.04 -35.51 -10.69
CA GLY A 526 32.99 -34.22 -11.38
C GLY A 526 32.68 -34.31 -12.87
N PHE A 527 31.48 -34.74 -13.23
CA PHE A 527 31.07 -34.79 -14.65
C PHE A 527 30.66 -33.40 -15.14
N HIS A 528 31.37 -32.86 -16.14
CA HIS A 528 31.04 -31.55 -16.71
C HIS A 528 29.67 -31.52 -17.41
N VAL A 529 29.20 -32.66 -17.94
CA VAL A 529 27.85 -32.76 -18.53
C VAL A 529 26.73 -32.51 -17.53
N LEU A 530 26.99 -32.61 -16.23
CA LEU A 530 26.01 -32.32 -15.19
C LEU A 530 26.10 -30.85 -14.73
N VAL A 531 27.18 -30.13 -15.05
CA VAL A 531 27.39 -28.74 -14.64
C VAL A 531 26.41 -27.81 -15.37
N GLY A 532 25.78 -26.90 -14.62
CA GLY A 532 24.85 -25.92 -15.16
C GLY A 532 23.42 -26.43 -15.39
N ALA A 533 23.14 -27.71 -15.14
CA ALA A 533 21.77 -28.23 -15.15
C ALA A 533 20.94 -27.60 -14.03
N SER A 534 19.85 -26.91 -14.39
CA SER A 534 18.94 -26.20 -13.47
C SER A 534 17.75 -27.05 -13.04
N MET A 535 17.95 -28.36 -12.95
CA MET A 535 16.96 -29.37 -12.59
C MET A 535 17.64 -30.60 -11.98
N PRO A 536 16.88 -31.52 -11.35
CA PRO A 536 17.40 -32.83 -10.93
C PRO A 536 18.12 -33.52 -12.08
N ASN A 537 19.30 -34.06 -11.83
CA ASN A 537 20.17 -34.60 -12.87
C ASN A 537 21.02 -35.78 -12.39
N ALA A 538 21.31 -36.71 -13.29
CA ALA A 538 22.25 -37.80 -13.05
C ALA A 538 22.86 -38.31 -14.36
N LEU A 539 24.05 -38.90 -14.25
CA LEU A 539 24.68 -39.67 -15.33
C LEU A 539 24.54 -41.17 -15.03
N VAL A 540 24.17 -41.96 -16.03
CA VAL A 540 23.96 -43.40 -15.92
C VAL A 540 24.95 -44.13 -16.82
N GLU A 541 25.82 -44.92 -16.19
CA GLU A 541 26.72 -45.85 -16.86
C GLU A 541 26.05 -47.21 -17.00
N LEU A 542 25.64 -47.58 -18.20
CA LEU A 542 24.77 -48.74 -18.44
C LEU A 542 25.47 -50.11 -18.22
N GLY A 543 26.80 -50.13 -18.28
CA GLY A 543 27.62 -51.35 -18.25
C GLY A 543 29.02 -51.07 -18.80
N TYR A 544 29.92 -52.05 -18.71
CA TYR A 544 31.32 -51.91 -19.13
C TYR A 544 31.56 -52.47 -20.54
N LEU A 545 31.87 -51.60 -21.51
CA LEU A 545 32.29 -52.02 -22.87
C LEU A 545 33.66 -52.72 -22.88
N SER A 546 34.44 -52.59 -21.81
CA SER A 546 35.67 -53.36 -21.57
C SER A 546 35.42 -54.80 -21.09
N ASN A 547 34.16 -55.20 -20.87
CA ASN A 547 33.76 -56.55 -20.51
C ASN A 547 33.11 -57.26 -21.70
N ARG A 548 33.65 -58.42 -22.11
CA ARG A 548 33.18 -59.16 -23.30
C ARG A 548 31.70 -59.56 -23.23
N ASN A 549 31.19 -59.85 -22.03
CA ASN A 549 29.82 -60.30 -21.87
C ASN A 549 28.86 -59.11 -21.86
N GLU A 550 29.23 -58.01 -21.20
CA GLU A 550 28.40 -56.80 -21.19
C GLU A 550 28.37 -56.11 -22.53
N GLU A 551 29.49 -56.05 -23.26
CA GLU A 551 29.53 -55.50 -24.62
C GLU A 551 28.54 -56.23 -25.55
N LYS A 552 28.45 -57.58 -25.45
CA LYS A 552 27.47 -58.35 -26.23
C LYS A 552 26.03 -57.95 -25.90
N VAL A 553 25.72 -57.69 -24.64
CA VAL A 553 24.39 -57.26 -24.19
C VAL A 553 24.11 -55.84 -24.66
N LEU A 554 25.03 -54.91 -24.41
CA LEU A 554 24.95 -53.48 -24.77
C LEU A 554 24.82 -53.25 -26.28
N ARG A 555 25.47 -54.10 -27.11
CA ARG A 555 25.35 -54.05 -28.57
C ARG A 555 24.05 -54.66 -29.09
N SER A 556 23.41 -55.56 -28.33
CA SER A 556 22.21 -56.27 -28.79
C SER A 556 20.95 -55.41 -28.64
N SER A 557 20.08 -55.41 -29.66
CA SER A 557 18.79 -54.68 -29.58
C SER A 557 17.94 -55.15 -28.39
N THR A 558 17.94 -56.45 -28.08
CA THR A 558 17.23 -57.02 -26.93
C THR A 558 17.80 -56.52 -25.61
N GLY A 559 19.12 -56.47 -25.46
CA GLY A 559 19.77 -55.93 -24.26
C GLY A 559 19.47 -54.44 -24.07
N GLN A 560 19.58 -53.65 -25.15
CA GLN A 560 19.24 -52.24 -25.15
C GLN A 560 17.77 -51.98 -24.77
N THR A 561 16.84 -52.79 -25.29
CA THR A 561 15.41 -52.69 -24.91
C THR A 561 15.22 -53.00 -23.42
N ARG A 562 15.81 -54.07 -22.89
CA ARG A 562 15.70 -54.42 -21.47
C ARG A 562 16.27 -53.33 -20.55
N ILE A 563 17.38 -52.71 -20.95
CA ILE A 563 17.99 -51.59 -20.22
C ILE A 563 17.06 -50.36 -20.25
N ALA A 564 16.54 -50.00 -21.42
CA ALA A 564 15.60 -48.89 -21.55
C ALA A 564 14.31 -49.11 -20.73
N GLU A 565 13.76 -50.32 -20.73
CA GLU A 565 12.61 -50.70 -19.89
C GLU A 565 12.92 -50.56 -18.39
N ALA A 566 14.11 -50.99 -17.95
CA ALA A 566 14.52 -50.88 -16.56
C ALA A 566 14.69 -49.42 -16.12
N MET A 567 15.27 -48.57 -16.96
CA MET A 567 15.38 -47.13 -16.72
C MET A 567 14.02 -46.45 -16.71
N PHE A 568 13.14 -46.81 -17.65
CA PHE A 568 11.77 -46.30 -17.73
C PHE A 568 10.99 -46.59 -16.44
N GLU A 569 11.06 -47.81 -15.91
CA GLU A 569 10.41 -48.16 -14.65
C GLU A 569 10.94 -47.31 -13.48
N GLY A 570 12.25 -47.03 -13.44
CA GLY A 570 12.86 -46.14 -12.45
C GLY A 570 12.35 -44.70 -12.55
N ILE A 571 12.27 -44.15 -13.78
CA ILE A 571 11.72 -42.81 -14.04
C ILE A 571 10.24 -42.74 -13.66
N LYS A 572 9.45 -43.75 -14.01
CA LYS A 572 8.02 -43.84 -13.69
C LYS A 572 7.78 -43.83 -12.18
N GLU A 573 8.55 -44.61 -11.43
CA GLU A 573 8.46 -44.65 -9.97
C GLU A 573 8.93 -43.34 -9.33
N TYR A 574 9.99 -42.73 -9.89
CA TYR A 574 10.45 -41.41 -9.47
C TYR A 574 9.37 -40.34 -9.67
N LYS A 575 8.77 -40.22 -10.86
CA LYS A 575 7.67 -39.28 -11.14
C LYS A 575 6.53 -39.45 -10.14
N LYS A 576 6.08 -40.68 -9.93
CA LYS A 576 5.00 -40.99 -8.98
C LYS A 576 5.32 -40.50 -7.57
N LYS A 577 6.50 -40.82 -7.04
CA LYS A 577 6.89 -40.40 -5.68
C LYS A 577 7.14 -38.90 -5.58
N TYR A 578 7.72 -38.30 -6.61
CA TYR A 578 7.99 -36.87 -6.69
C TYR A 578 6.69 -36.06 -6.66
N GLU A 579 5.69 -36.45 -7.46
CA GLU A 579 4.40 -35.77 -7.53
C GLU A 579 3.51 -36.03 -6.31
N LEU A 580 3.57 -37.22 -5.70
CA LEU A 580 2.91 -37.46 -4.40
C LEU A 580 3.48 -36.57 -3.30
N GLY A 581 4.80 -36.37 -3.28
CA GLY A 581 5.44 -35.46 -2.34
C GLY A 581 4.95 -34.02 -2.50
N LEU A 582 4.66 -33.57 -3.72
CA LEU A 582 4.07 -32.24 -3.97
C LEU A 582 2.65 -32.12 -3.39
N GLN A 583 1.86 -33.20 -3.42
CA GLN A 583 0.49 -33.22 -2.90
C GLN A 583 0.44 -33.22 -1.36
N GLU A 584 1.38 -33.88 -0.67
CA GLU A 584 1.42 -33.92 0.81
C GLU A 584 1.74 -32.55 1.44
N PHE A 585 2.52 -31.70 0.76
CA PHE A 585 2.72 -30.30 1.15
C PHE A 585 1.42 -29.47 1.12
N GLU A 586 0.45 -29.82 0.26
CA GLU A 586 -0.85 -29.12 0.18
C GLU A 586 -1.74 -29.39 1.40
N MET A 587 -1.71 -30.61 1.93
CA MET A 587 -2.57 -31.00 3.05
C MET A 587 -2.12 -30.38 4.37
N THR A 588 -0.81 -30.25 4.57
CA THR A 588 -0.21 -29.65 5.77
C THR A 588 -0.27 -28.12 5.77
N GLY A 589 -0.26 -27.49 4.59
CA GLY A 589 -0.45 -26.03 4.44
C GLY A 589 -1.90 -25.55 4.68
N LYS A 590 -2.89 -26.45 4.58
CA LYS A 590 -4.31 -26.15 4.85
C LYS A 590 -4.71 -26.27 6.33
N SER A 591 -3.84 -26.85 7.17
CA SER A 591 -4.15 -27.17 8.58
C SER A 591 -3.56 -26.21 9.62
N ASN A 592 -2.86 -25.14 9.20
CA ASN A 592 -2.24 -24.16 10.10
C ASN A 592 -2.90 -22.78 10.04
#